data_AF-A0A182QSU2-F1
#
_entry.id   AF-A0A182QSU2-F1
#
_cell.length_a   1.000
_cell.length_b   1.000
_cell.length_c   1.000
_cell.angle_alpha   90.00
_cell.angle_beta   90.00
_cell.angle_gamma   90.00
#
_symmetry.space_group_name_H-M   'P 1'
#
loop_
_entity.id
_entity.type
_entity.pdbx_description
1 polymer ?
#
loop_
_entity_poly.entity_id
_entity_poly.type
_entity_poly.pdbx_seq_one_letter_code
_entity_poly.pdbx_strand_id
1 'polypeptide(L)'
;LTCATPQCNALHLGIVRCVPICKISARCALDLARWPYHTQDCRWWFDQNEDVKVLNKIRILTANASSRTSSKGKGTWCMTSIVANTTTLEYPSGSKHTVKEFMIGLNHNPNTAIVGVYCPVLALAIFNLTIAWLNSLANERTKLALISLAYHCLHLTPVAWLALSPTLPATTYVLFVLALFNRFLRNLPVSNKSNWTKIILNSTLANYILDAEYLSIGHKKVANTHLGSKLVKLIDQVVFVVHVIVYLVLFVTCIPMRYENPVKNASICAS
;
A
#
# COMPACT_ATOMS: atom_id res chain seq x y z
N LEU A 1 14.22 -27.65 6.75
CA LEU A 1 13.39 -28.42 7.70
C LEU A 1 14.27 -28.75 8.90
N THR A 2 13.85 -28.42 10.12
CA THR A 2 14.57 -28.82 11.35
C THR A 2 13.59 -29.48 12.32
N CYS A 3 13.81 -30.75 12.64
CA CYS A 3 12.94 -31.52 13.54
C CYS A 3 13.70 -31.94 14.78
N ALA A 4 13.09 -31.82 15.95
CA ALA A 4 13.60 -32.40 17.18
C ALA A 4 13.38 -33.91 17.17
N THR A 5 14.33 -34.68 17.70
CA THR A 5 14.20 -36.13 17.87
C THR A 5 13.04 -36.43 18.83
N PRO A 6 11.98 -37.12 18.38
CA PRO A 6 10.82 -37.38 19.23
C PRO A 6 11.15 -38.48 20.24
N GLN A 7 10.62 -38.36 21.46
CA GLN A 7 10.44 -39.51 22.33
C GLN A 7 9.21 -40.28 21.83
N CYS A 8 9.40 -41.57 21.54
CA CYS A 8 8.35 -42.44 21.03
C CYS A 8 7.74 -43.25 22.19
N ASN A 9 6.42 -43.28 22.27
CA ASN A 9 5.72 -44.11 23.25
C ASN A 9 5.27 -45.41 22.60
N ALA A 10 5.64 -46.54 23.19
CA ALA A 10 5.10 -47.84 22.83
C ALA A 10 3.83 -48.11 23.65
N LEU A 11 2.71 -48.32 22.97
CA LEU A 11 1.46 -48.75 23.59
C LEU A 11 1.42 -50.27 23.71
N HIS A 12 0.63 -50.78 24.67
CA HIS A 12 0.50 -52.21 24.98
C HIS A 12 0.04 -53.09 23.79
N LEU A 13 -0.56 -52.49 22.76
CA LEU A 13 -1.01 -53.17 21.53
C LEU A 13 0.10 -53.28 20.46
N GLY A 14 1.36 -52.99 20.81
CA GLY A 14 2.48 -52.97 19.86
C GLY A 14 2.49 -51.74 18.94
N ILE A 15 1.66 -50.74 19.22
CA ILE A 15 1.60 -49.49 18.46
C ILE A 15 2.67 -48.54 18.99
N VAL A 16 3.52 -48.02 18.11
CA VAL A 16 4.51 -46.99 18.46
C VAL A 16 4.02 -45.63 17.98
N ARG A 17 3.93 -44.65 18.90
CA ARG A 17 3.55 -43.28 18.58
C ARG A 17 4.73 -42.33 18.77
N CYS A 18 5.20 -41.76 17.67
CA CYS A 18 6.23 -40.73 17.65
C CYS A 18 5.64 -39.43 17.09
N VAL A 19 5.76 -38.31 17.81
CA VAL A 19 5.28 -37.00 17.35
C VAL A 19 6.44 -36.00 17.39
N PRO A 20 7.20 -35.83 16.30
CA PRO A 20 8.28 -34.87 16.25
C PRO A 20 7.76 -33.43 16.19
N ILE A 21 8.50 -32.52 16.82
CA ILE A 21 8.28 -31.08 16.67
C ILE A 21 9.20 -30.60 15.56
N CYS A 22 8.62 -30.18 14.44
CA CYS A 22 9.34 -29.72 13.27
C CYS A 22 9.12 -28.21 13.03
N LYS A 23 10.20 -27.50 12.72
CA LYS A 23 10.18 -26.16 12.14
C LYS A 23 10.33 -26.27 10.63
N ILE A 24 9.31 -25.77 9.94
CA ILE A 24 9.24 -25.73 8.48
C ILE A 24 9.30 -24.26 8.07
N SER A 25 10.16 -23.96 7.10
CA SER A 25 10.15 -22.67 6.42
C SER A 25 9.74 -22.91 4.98
N ALA A 26 8.65 -22.28 4.56
CA ALA A 26 8.15 -22.32 3.20
C ALA A 26 8.22 -20.93 2.59
N ARG A 27 8.43 -20.85 1.29
CA ARG A 27 8.35 -19.61 0.51
C ARG A 27 7.08 -19.67 -0.33
N CYS A 28 6.28 -18.62 -0.25
CA CYS A 28 5.03 -18.50 -0.99
C CYS A 28 5.10 -17.25 -1.87
N ALA A 29 4.44 -17.28 -3.03
CA ALA A 29 4.25 -16.09 -3.83
C ALA A 29 3.37 -15.10 -3.07
N LEU A 30 3.79 -13.84 -3.00
CA LEU A 30 3.06 -12.76 -2.34
C LEU A 30 2.02 -12.20 -3.30
N ASP A 31 0.75 -12.24 -2.89
CA ASP A 31 -0.32 -11.49 -3.55
C ASP A 31 -0.60 -10.22 -2.74
N LEU A 32 -0.21 -9.08 -3.31
CA LEU A 32 -0.38 -7.75 -2.70
C LEU A 32 -1.48 -6.93 -3.39
N ALA A 33 -2.29 -7.54 -4.26
CA ALA A 33 -3.30 -6.82 -5.05
C ALA A 33 -4.32 -6.05 -4.19
N ARG A 34 -4.56 -6.50 -2.95
CA ARG A 34 -5.52 -5.91 -2.00
C ARG A 34 -4.86 -5.40 -0.71
N TRP A 35 -3.58 -5.06 -0.74
CA TRP A 35 -2.88 -4.57 0.45
C TRP A 35 -3.58 -3.31 1.02
N PRO A 36 -3.85 -3.23 2.33
CA PRO A 36 -3.34 -4.04 3.43
C PRO A 36 -4.25 -5.21 3.84
N TYR A 37 -5.42 -5.36 3.22
CA TYR A 37 -6.42 -6.41 3.49
C TYR A 37 -6.18 -7.69 2.67
N HIS A 38 -4.95 -7.90 2.24
CA HIS A 38 -4.57 -9.04 1.43
C HIS A 38 -4.68 -10.35 2.22
N THR A 39 -5.01 -11.40 1.47
CA THR A 39 -4.98 -12.77 1.94
C THR A 39 -3.89 -13.50 1.18
N GLN A 40 -3.31 -14.52 1.79
CA GLN A 40 -2.25 -15.28 1.17
C GLN A 40 -2.47 -16.77 1.36
N ASP A 41 -2.44 -17.47 0.23
CA ASP A 41 -2.52 -18.92 0.20
C ASP A 41 -1.11 -19.49 0.01
N CYS A 42 -0.59 -20.07 1.08
CA CYS A 42 0.68 -20.77 1.08
C CYS A 42 0.47 -22.24 0.76
N ARG A 43 1.18 -22.73 -0.27
CA ARG A 43 1.14 -24.13 -0.68
C ARG A 43 2.48 -24.79 -0.37
N TRP A 44 2.44 -25.98 0.21
CA TRP A 44 3.60 -26.86 0.24
C TRP A 44 3.21 -28.25 -0.23
N TRP A 45 4.19 -28.97 -0.77
CA TRP A 45 4.04 -30.35 -1.21
C TRP A 45 4.92 -31.25 -0.37
N PHE A 46 4.34 -32.36 0.06
CA PHE A 46 5.07 -33.46 0.68
C PHE A 46 5.11 -34.59 -0.32
N ASP A 47 6.32 -34.90 -0.80
CA ASP A 47 6.54 -36.04 -1.68
C ASP A 47 6.41 -37.34 -0.87
N GLN A 48 5.62 -38.27 -1.40
CA GLN A 48 5.43 -39.58 -0.79
C GLN A 48 6.37 -40.64 -1.39
N ASN A 49 7.12 -40.30 -2.45
CA ASN A 49 7.78 -41.27 -3.33
C ASN A 49 9.30 -41.42 -3.16
N GLU A 50 9.94 -40.78 -2.18
CA GLU A 50 11.42 -40.71 -2.19
C GLU A 50 12.16 -42.04 -1.89
N ASP A 51 11.48 -43.14 -1.53
CA ASP A 51 12.15 -44.44 -1.35
C ASP A 51 11.33 -45.65 -1.84
N VAL A 52 11.27 -45.81 -3.17
CA VAL A 52 10.61 -46.91 -3.90
C VAL A 52 11.09 -48.31 -3.45
N LYS A 53 12.21 -48.43 -2.70
CA LYS A 53 12.70 -49.71 -2.16
C LYS A 53 12.10 -50.10 -0.80
N VAL A 54 11.55 -49.17 -0.03
CA VAL A 54 10.98 -49.42 1.31
C VAL A 54 9.44 -49.25 1.35
N LEU A 55 8.88 -48.53 0.38
CA LEU A 55 7.47 -48.10 0.36
C LEU A 55 6.43 -49.18 0.02
N ASN A 56 6.80 -50.32 -0.59
CA ASN A 56 5.83 -51.40 -0.82
C ASN A 56 5.27 -52.02 0.48
N LYS A 57 5.83 -51.67 1.65
CA LYS A 57 5.38 -52.17 2.97
C LYS A 57 4.83 -51.08 3.90
N ILE A 58 4.94 -49.80 3.55
CA ILE A 58 4.57 -48.69 4.44
C ILE A 58 3.48 -47.84 3.78
N ARG A 59 2.26 -47.91 4.32
CA ARG A 59 1.14 -47.07 3.88
C ARG A 59 1.07 -45.83 4.77
N ILE A 60 1.35 -44.66 4.20
CA ILE A 60 1.17 -43.37 4.89
C ILE A 60 -0.33 -43.04 4.91
N LEU A 61 -0.94 -43.16 6.08
CA LEU A 61 -2.33 -42.75 6.30
C LEU A 61 -2.36 -41.33 6.85
N THR A 62 -3.17 -40.47 6.23
CA THR A 62 -3.41 -39.12 6.74
C THR A 62 -4.34 -39.21 7.94
N ALA A 63 -3.82 -38.95 9.14
CA ALA A 63 -4.70 -38.69 10.28
C ALA A 63 -5.43 -37.37 10.03
N ASN A 64 -6.76 -37.33 10.24
CA ASN A 64 -7.53 -36.11 10.10
C ASN A 64 -6.87 -34.97 10.87
N ALA A 65 -6.56 -33.88 10.16
CA ALA A 65 -5.91 -32.69 10.69
C ALA A 65 -6.87 -31.93 11.60
N SER A 66 -7.14 -32.48 12.79
CA SER A 66 -7.99 -31.87 13.80
C SER A 66 -7.23 -31.79 15.12
N SER A 67 -6.16 -31.00 15.13
CA SER A 67 -5.71 -30.35 16.36
C SER A 67 -5.63 -28.86 16.06
N ARG A 68 -6.79 -28.20 16.19
CA ARG A 68 -6.91 -26.75 16.16
C ARG A 68 -6.42 -26.19 17.49
N THR A 69 -5.12 -26.29 17.76
CA THR A 69 -4.52 -25.44 18.78
C THR A 69 -4.26 -24.10 18.10
N SER A 70 -5.24 -23.20 18.25
CA SER A 70 -5.06 -21.81 17.86
C SER A 70 -3.78 -21.30 18.49
N SER A 71 -2.81 -20.99 17.64
CA SER A 71 -1.68 -20.18 18.04
C SER A 71 -2.28 -18.86 18.55
N LYS A 72 -2.23 -18.64 19.87
CA LYS A 72 -2.47 -17.32 20.50
C LYS A 72 -1.32 -16.36 20.16
N GLY A 73 -0.82 -16.40 18.93
CA GLY A 73 0.20 -15.51 18.45
C GLY A 73 -0.44 -14.16 18.14
N LYS A 74 -0.04 -13.12 18.87
CA LYS A 74 -0.27 -11.71 18.50
C LYS A 74 0.59 -11.36 17.27
N GLY A 75 0.36 -12.06 16.16
CA GLY A 75 1.06 -11.86 14.89
C GLY A 75 0.31 -10.90 13.98
N THR A 76 1.03 -10.32 13.02
CA THR A 76 0.44 -9.56 11.91
C THR A 76 -0.40 -10.43 10.96
N TRP A 77 -0.36 -11.76 11.13
CA TRP A 77 -1.03 -12.73 10.29
C TRP A 77 -1.90 -13.66 11.14
N CYS A 78 -3.13 -13.87 10.68
CA CYS A 78 -4.05 -14.85 11.22
C CYS A 78 -4.21 -16.01 10.24
N MET A 79 -4.22 -17.25 10.73
CA MET A 79 -4.50 -18.41 9.89
C MET A 79 -6.01 -18.60 9.76
N THR A 80 -6.52 -18.65 8.52
CA THR A 80 -7.95 -18.78 8.22
C THR A 80 -8.35 -20.21 7.89
N SER A 81 -7.48 -20.96 7.21
CA SER A 81 -7.77 -22.33 6.81
C SER A 81 -6.50 -23.16 6.67
N ILE A 82 -6.64 -24.46 6.93
CA ILE A 82 -5.67 -25.47 6.53
C ILE A 82 -6.45 -26.54 5.78
N VAL A 83 -6.08 -26.78 4.52
CA VAL A 83 -6.68 -27.80 3.65
C VAL A 83 -5.57 -28.72 3.16
N ALA A 84 -5.82 -30.03 3.17
CA ALA A 84 -4.88 -31.03 2.68
C ALA A 84 -5.52 -31.82 1.54
N ASN A 85 -4.89 -31.79 0.37
CA ASN A 85 -5.34 -32.47 -0.85
C ASN A 85 -4.25 -33.41 -1.39
N THR A 86 -4.63 -34.31 -2.28
CA THR A 86 -3.68 -35.17 -3.00
C THR A 86 -3.63 -34.68 -4.44
N THR A 87 -2.43 -34.38 -4.94
CA THR A 87 -2.23 -33.86 -6.29
C THR A 87 -1.13 -34.64 -7.00
N THR A 88 -1.18 -34.67 -8.33
CA THR A 88 -0.15 -35.29 -9.17
C THR A 88 0.70 -34.19 -9.79
N LEU A 89 2.00 -34.19 -9.51
CA LEU A 89 2.96 -33.29 -10.15
C LEU A 89 3.54 -33.96 -11.38
N GLU A 90 3.47 -33.27 -12.52
CA GLU A 90 4.10 -33.68 -13.76
C GLU A 90 5.44 -32.98 -13.88
N TYR A 91 6.53 -33.74 -13.81
CA TYR A 91 7.86 -33.20 -14.04
C TYR A 91 8.18 -33.19 -15.54
N PRO A 92 9.03 -32.27 -16.03
CA PRO A 92 9.41 -32.20 -17.45
C PRO A 92 10.03 -33.50 -17.99
N SER A 93 10.52 -34.38 -17.10
CA SER A 93 11.04 -35.71 -17.40
C SER A 93 9.97 -36.79 -17.64
N GLY A 94 8.67 -36.43 -17.63
CA GLY A 94 7.56 -37.32 -17.98
C GLY A 94 7.08 -38.26 -16.86
N SER A 95 7.77 -38.31 -15.72
CA SER A 95 7.30 -39.06 -14.55
C SER A 95 6.25 -38.27 -13.77
N LYS A 96 5.04 -38.83 -13.63
CA LYS A 96 3.99 -38.31 -12.75
C LYS A 96 4.25 -38.78 -11.32
N HIS A 97 4.30 -37.85 -10.38
CA HIS A 97 4.49 -38.15 -8.96
C HIS A 97 3.25 -37.73 -8.17
N THR A 98 2.68 -38.66 -7.41
CA THR A 98 1.60 -38.36 -6.46
C THR A 98 2.18 -37.74 -5.20
N VAL A 99 1.80 -36.49 -4.92
CA VAL A 99 2.22 -35.74 -3.75
C VAL A 99 1.02 -35.33 -2.91
N LYS A 100 1.27 -35.04 -1.63
CA LYS A 100 0.28 -34.41 -0.75
C LYS A 100 0.50 -32.91 -0.76
N GLU A 101 -0.52 -32.17 -1.18
CA GLU A 101 -0.54 -30.71 -1.13
C GLU A 101 -1.22 -30.27 0.17
N PHE A 102 -0.60 -29.33 0.87
CA PHE A 102 -1.27 -28.59 1.93
C PHE A 102 -1.37 -27.13 1.54
N MET A 103 -2.56 -26.57 1.74
CA MET A 103 -2.88 -25.17 1.52
C MET A 103 -3.18 -24.52 2.87
N ILE A 104 -2.40 -23.49 3.20
CA ILE A 104 -2.59 -22.68 4.40
C ILE A 104 -3.07 -21.31 3.95
N GLY A 105 -4.31 -20.98 4.33
CA GLY A 105 -4.87 -19.65 4.15
C GLY A 105 -4.43 -18.75 5.30
N LEU A 106 -3.87 -17.60 4.97
CA LEU A 106 -3.46 -16.56 5.89
C LEU A 106 -4.20 -15.27 5.57
N ASN A 107 -4.65 -14.57 6.61
CA ASN A 107 -5.24 -13.24 6.52
C ASN A 107 -4.36 -12.24 7.25
N HIS A 108 -4.01 -11.16 6.58
CA HIS A 108 -3.20 -10.10 7.16
C HIS A 108 -4.06 -9.20 8.06
N ASN A 109 -3.55 -8.86 9.25
CA ASN A 109 -4.16 -7.87 10.11
C ASN A 109 -3.83 -6.46 9.57
N PRO A 110 -4.81 -5.71 9.08
CA PRO A 110 -4.55 -4.45 8.40
C PRO A 110 -4.23 -3.30 9.37
N ASN A 111 -4.56 -3.42 10.66
CA ASN A 111 -4.54 -2.29 11.60
C ASN A 111 -3.16 -1.62 11.72
N THR A 112 -2.10 -2.42 11.79
CA THR A 112 -0.72 -1.90 11.88
C THR A 112 -0.29 -1.21 10.59
N ALA A 113 -0.68 -1.75 9.44
CA ALA A 113 -0.41 -1.16 8.12
C ALA A 113 -1.21 0.14 7.90
N ILE A 114 -2.47 0.19 8.32
CA ILE A 114 -3.31 1.40 8.23
C ILE A 114 -2.68 2.53 9.05
N VAL A 115 -2.37 2.27 10.33
CA VAL A 115 -1.80 3.28 11.21
C VAL A 115 -0.37 3.66 10.79
N GLY A 116 0.44 2.68 10.40
CA GLY A 116 1.85 2.90 10.07
C GLY A 116 2.10 3.49 8.68
N VAL A 117 1.18 3.33 7.74
CA VAL A 117 1.39 3.75 6.34
C VAL A 117 0.30 4.69 5.85
N TYR A 118 -0.98 4.31 5.96
CA TYR A 118 -2.07 5.13 5.42
C TYR A 118 -2.24 6.45 6.18
N CYS A 119 -2.13 6.44 7.52
CA CYS A 119 -2.24 7.67 8.32
C CYS A 119 -1.14 8.70 7.94
N PRO A 120 0.16 8.36 7.88
CA PRO A 120 1.19 9.27 7.40
C PRO A 120 0.97 9.76 5.97
N VAL A 121 0.54 8.87 5.06
CA VAL A 121 0.24 9.24 3.65
C VAL A 121 -0.90 10.26 3.59
N LEU A 122 -1.98 10.04 4.35
CA LEU A 122 -3.10 10.97 4.40
C LEU A 122 -2.70 12.32 5.02
N ALA A 123 -1.96 12.29 6.13
CA ALA A 123 -1.45 13.50 6.77
C ALA A 123 -0.56 14.31 5.82
N LEU A 124 0.27 13.62 5.04
CA LEU A 124 1.14 14.24 4.05
C LEU A 124 0.38 14.77 2.84
N ALA A 125 -0.67 14.09 2.38
CA ALA A 125 -1.56 14.59 1.33
C ALA A 125 -2.27 15.88 1.78
N ILE A 126 -2.78 15.91 3.03
CA ILE A 126 -3.37 17.11 3.63
C ILE A 126 -2.31 18.21 3.72
N PHE A 127 -1.09 17.89 4.15
CA PHE A 127 0.01 18.85 4.22
C PHE A 127 0.38 19.42 2.84
N ASN A 128 0.37 18.61 1.79
CA ASN A 128 0.58 19.08 0.42
C ASN A 128 -0.56 19.99 -0.08
N LEU A 129 -1.80 19.67 0.28
CA LEU A 129 -2.95 20.53 -0.02
C LEU A 129 -2.86 21.87 0.72
N THR A 130 -2.41 21.89 1.98
CA THR A 130 -2.20 23.16 2.71
C THR A 130 -1.05 23.97 2.12
N ILE A 131 0.02 23.33 1.65
CA ILE A 131 1.10 24.02 0.91
C ILE A 131 0.56 24.62 -0.40
N ALA A 132 -0.30 23.90 -1.13
CA ALA A 132 -0.89 24.37 -2.37
C ALA A 132 -1.88 25.54 -2.14
N TRP A 133 -2.60 25.52 -1.02
CA TRP A 133 -3.46 26.62 -0.57
C TRP A 133 -2.65 27.85 -0.13
N LEU A 134 -1.43 27.67 0.36
CA LEU A 134 -0.61 28.75 0.86
C LEU A 134 -0.26 29.76 -0.25
N ASN A 135 -0.34 31.04 0.09
CA ASN A 135 -0.03 32.12 -0.83
C ASN A 135 1.41 31.99 -1.35
N SER A 136 1.61 32.02 -2.68
CA SER A 136 2.94 31.97 -3.30
C SER A 136 3.87 33.11 -2.88
N LEU A 137 3.32 34.20 -2.33
CA LEU A 137 4.10 35.30 -1.78
C LEU A 137 4.86 34.92 -0.50
N ALA A 138 4.44 33.87 0.20
CA ALA A 138 5.09 33.40 1.41
C ALA A 138 6.34 32.59 1.08
N ASN A 139 7.52 33.06 1.52
CA ASN A 139 8.78 32.30 1.42
C ASN A 139 8.72 30.93 2.11
N GLU A 140 7.81 30.79 3.08
CA GLU A 140 7.53 29.55 3.80
C GLU A 140 7.05 28.44 2.87
N ARG A 141 6.29 28.75 1.81
CA ARG A 141 5.75 27.74 0.89
C ARG A 141 6.85 26.88 0.27
N THR A 142 7.94 27.50 -0.19
CA THR A 142 9.08 26.76 -0.76
C THR A 142 9.83 25.92 0.26
N LYS A 143 9.92 26.39 1.52
CA LYS A 143 10.55 25.62 2.61
C LYS A 143 9.70 24.42 2.99
N LEU A 144 8.38 24.60 3.13
CA LEU A 144 7.43 23.53 3.44
C LEU A 144 7.35 22.50 2.29
N ALA A 145 7.35 22.94 1.03
CA ALA A 145 7.40 22.05 -0.13
C ALA A 145 8.69 21.21 -0.16
N LEU A 146 9.85 21.81 0.19
CA LEU A 146 11.11 21.08 0.30
C LEU A 146 11.08 20.04 1.43
N ILE A 147 10.54 20.41 2.60
CA ILE A 147 10.37 19.48 3.73
C ILE A 147 9.45 18.32 3.34
N SER A 148 8.34 18.60 2.65
CA SER A 148 7.44 17.57 2.15
C SER A 148 8.14 16.63 1.16
N LEU A 149 8.93 17.17 0.23
CA LEU A 149 9.69 16.38 -0.73
C LEU A 149 10.74 15.49 -0.04
N ALA A 150 11.48 16.04 0.93
CA ALA A 150 12.45 15.27 1.72
C ALA A 150 11.76 14.13 2.48
N TYR A 151 10.59 14.40 3.07
CA TYR A 151 9.81 13.37 3.77
C TYR A 151 9.36 12.25 2.81
N HIS A 152 8.90 12.59 1.60
CA HIS A 152 8.57 11.57 0.59
C HIS A 152 9.78 10.70 0.22
N CYS A 153 10.95 11.31 0.00
CA CYS A 153 12.16 10.56 -0.36
C CYS A 153 12.62 9.62 0.77
N LEU A 154 12.55 10.06 2.03
CA LEU A 154 13.05 9.30 3.17
C LEU A 154 12.07 8.22 3.64
N HIS A 155 10.76 8.52 3.71
CA HIS A 155 9.78 7.64 4.34
C HIS A 155 8.90 6.87 3.36
N LEU A 156 8.61 7.42 2.18
CA LEU A 156 7.68 6.78 1.24
C LEU A 156 8.36 5.92 0.18
N THR A 157 9.60 6.21 -0.21
CA THR A 157 10.33 5.37 -1.18
C THR A 157 10.37 3.88 -0.81
N PRO A 158 10.64 3.48 0.46
CA PRO A 158 10.69 2.06 0.83
C PRO A 158 9.31 1.37 0.83
N VAL A 159 8.25 2.11 1.16
CA VAL A 159 6.89 1.57 1.35
C VAL A 159 6.08 1.62 0.06
N ALA A 160 6.22 2.70 -0.72
CA ALA A 160 5.57 2.89 -2.00
C ALA A 160 6.02 1.83 -3.01
N TRP A 161 7.30 1.46 -3.03
CA TRP A 161 7.81 0.41 -3.92
C TRP A 161 7.09 -0.94 -3.76
N LEU A 162 6.60 -1.24 -2.55
CA LEU A 162 5.92 -2.49 -2.25
C LEU A 162 4.39 -2.43 -2.38
N ALA A 163 3.77 -1.25 -2.23
CA ALA A 163 2.32 -1.20 -2.04
C ALA A 163 1.60 0.04 -2.62
N LEU A 164 2.29 1.13 -2.97
CA LEU A 164 1.63 2.35 -3.47
C LEU A 164 2.16 2.78 -4.83
N SER A 165 1.25 3.21 -5.69
CA SER A 165 1.56 3.72 -7.03
C SER A 165 2.59 4.87 -6.98
N PRO A 166 3.54 4.97 -7.95
CA PRO A 166 4.55 6.03 -8.02
C PRO A 166 3.97 7.45 -8.21
N THR A 167 2.65 7.59 -8.27
CA THR A 167 1.94 8.84 -8.53
C THR A 167 2.04 9.84 -7.36
N LEU A 168 2.07 9.39 -6.10
CA LEU A 168 2.19 10.29 -4.94
C LEU A 168 3.49 11.12 -4.94
N PRO A 169 4.70 10.51 -5.00
CA PRO A 169 5.93 11.30 -5.01
C PRO A 169 6.02 12.23 -6.24
N ALA A 170 5.44 11.84 -7.38
CA ALA A 170 5.34 12.69 -8.57
C ALA A 170 4.53 13.97 -8.30
N THR A 171 3.38 13.89 -7.58
CA THR A 171 2.58 15.08 -7.25
C THR A 171 3.35 16.08 -6.38
N THR A 172 4.08 15.62 -5.36
CA THR A 172 4.88 16.49 -4.50
C THR A 172 6.04 17.14 -5.25
N TYR A 173 6.69 16.42 -6.16
CA TYR A 173 7.70 16.99 -7.05
C TYR A 173 7.12 18.09 -7.94
N VAL A 174 5.96 17.85 -8.54
CA VAL A 174 5.24 18.84 -9.37
C VAL A 174 4.89 20.08 -8.54
N LEU A 175 4.40 19.92 -7.30
CA LEU A 175 4.15 21.05 -6.38
C LEU A 175 5.41 21.88 -6.13
N PHE A 176 6.55 21.22 -5.91
CA PHE A 176 7.82 21.91 -5.68
C PHE A 176 8.29 22.69 -6.91
N VAL A 177 8.24 22.08 -8.10
CA VAL A 177 8.60 22.74 -9.37
C VAL A 177 7.67 23.93 -9.65
N LEU A 178 6.37 23.78 -9.44
CA LEU A 178 5.40 24.86 -9.60
C LEU A 178 5.63 26.00 -8.60
N ALA A 179 5.99 25.70 -7.35
CA ALA A 179 6.33 26.73 -6.36
C ALA A 179 7.57 27.54 -6.77
N LEU A 180 8.60 26.87 -7.32
CA LEU A 180 9.79 27.55 -7.86
C LEU A 180 9.45 28.38 -9.10
N PHE A 181 8.63 27.85 -10.01
CA PHE A 181 8.19 28.54 -11.21
C PHE A 181 7.36 29.79 -10.89
N ASN A 182 6.43 29.71 -9.93
CA ASN A 182 5.65 30.87 -9.48
C ASN A 182 6.54 31.95 -8.85
N ARG A 183 7.58 31.55 -8.12
CA ARG A 183 8.59 32.48 -7.58
C ARG A 183 9.41 33.13 -8.70
N PHE A 184 9.79 32.38 -9.72
CA PHE A 184 10.49 32.90 -10.90
C PHE A 184 9.61 33.90 -11.68
N LEU A 185 8.35 33.57 -11.96
CA LEU A 185 7.38 34.45 -12.62
C LEU A 185 7.16 35.76 -11.88
N ARG A 186 7.25 35.74 -10.54
CA ARG A 186 7.16 36.96 -9.72
C ARG A 186 8.38 37.86 -9.90
N ASN A 187 9.58 37.29 -9.94
CA ASN A 187 10.84 38.04 -10.03
C ASN A 187 11.12 38.57 -11.45
N LEU A 188 10.34 38.17 -12.45
CA LEU A 188 10.45 38.69 -13.81
C LEU A 188 10.11 40.21 -13.85
N PRO A 189 11.02 41.05 -14.38
CA PRO A 189 10.82 42.49 -14.45
C PRO A 189 9.60 42.86 -15.30
N VAL A 190 8.89 43.91 -14.88
CA VAL A 190 7.60 44.35 -15.46
C VAL A 190 7.68 44.64 -16.96
N SER A 191 8.85 45.05 -17.46
CA SER A 191 9.13 45.31 -18.88
C SER A 191 8.98 44.07 -19.77
N ASN A 192 9.23 42.87 -19.24
CA ASN A 192 9.28 41.63 -20.02
C ASN A 192 7.97 40.82 -19.99
N LYS A 193 6.85 41.43 -19.58
CA LYS A 193 5.54 40.75 -19.52
C LYS A 193 4.89 40.75 -20.90
N SER A 194 5.00 39.59 -21.56
CA SER A 194 4.49 39.36 -22.91
C SER A 194 2.98 39.60 -23.03
N ASN A 195 2.52 39.96 -24.23
CA ASN A 195 1.11 40.20 -24.57
C ASN A 195 0.18 39.03 -24.16
N TRP A 196 0.68 37.81 -24.11
CA TRP A 196 -0.05 36.62 -23.68
C TRP A 196 -0.61 36.73 -22.26
N THR A 197 0.11 37.39 -21.35
CA THR A 197 -0.33 37.56 -19.96
C THR A 197 -1.60 38.42 -19.85
N LYS A 198 -1.77 39.41 -20.75
CA LYS A 198 -2.98 40.24 -20.83
C LYS A 198 -4.15 39.45 -21.40
N ILE A 199 -3.91 38.59 -22.39
CA ILE A 199 -4.96 37.74 -23.00
C ILE A 199 -5.53 36.78 -21.96
N ILE A 200 -4.67 36.12 -21.17
CA ILE A 200 -5.09 35.17 -20.13
C ILE A 200 -5.90 35.87 -19.04
N LEU A 201 -5.45 37.04 -18.56
CA LEU A 201 -6.15 37.80 -17.53
C LEU A 201 -7.48 38.40 -17.98
N ASN A 202 -7.63 38.71 -19.28
CA ASN A 202 -8.90 39.23 -19.82
C ASN A 202 -9.95 38.14 -20.05
N SER A 203 -9.62 36.86 -19.86
CA SER A 203 -10.59 35.79 -20.00
C SER A 203 -11.67 35.88 -18.90
N THR A 204 -12.92 35.62 -19.25
CA THR A 204 -14.06 35.61 -18.33
C THR A 204 -13.84 34.65 -17.17
N LEU A 205 -13.21 33.50 -17.45
CA LEU A 205 -12.85 32.48 -16.47
C LEU A 205 -11.86 33.01 -15.43
N ALA A 206 -10.84 33.77 -15.85
CA ALA A 206 -9.86 34.34 -14.92
C ALA A 206 -10.51 35.33 -13.96
N ASN A 207 -11.48 36.13 -14.45
CA ASN A 207 -12.24 37.04 -13.61
C ASN A 207 -13.10 36.29 -12.58
N TYR A 208 -13.83 35.24 -12.97
CA TYR A 208 -14.60 34.43 -12.02
C TYR A 208 -13.72 33.78 -10.93
N ILE A 209 -12.54 33.28 -11.30
CA ILE A 209 -11.61 32.63 -10.36
C ILE A 209 -11.01 33.65 -9.39
N LEU A 210 -10.59 34.81 -9.90
CA LEU A 210 -10.06 35.91 -9.09
C LEU A 210 -11.14 36.54 -8.20
N ASP A 211 -12.39 36.57 -8.66
CA ASP A 211 -13.53 37.06 -7.88
C ASP A 211 -13.86 36.09 -6.74
N ALA A 212 -13.80 34.77 -6.93
CA ALA A 212 -14.01 33.79 -5.85
C ALA A 212 -13.10 34.00 -4.60
N GLU A 213 -12.02 34.79 -4.72
CA GLU A 213 -11.13 35.22 -3.63
C GLU A 213 -11.79 36.14 -2.58
N TYR A 214 -12.97 36.74 -2.83
CA TYR A 214 -13.68 37.53 -1.79
C TYR A 214 -14.16 36.71 -0.57
N LEU A 215 -14.10 35.37 -0.63
CA LEU A 215 -14.42 34.47 0.48
C LEU A 215 -13.18 34.01 1.28
N SER A 216 -11.97 34.42 0.89
CA SER A 216 -10.73 34.10 1.60
C SER A 216 -10.58 35.01 2.83
N ILE A 217 -10.73 34.43 4.02
CA ILE A 217 -10.58 35.07 5.34
C ILE A 217 -9.27 35.88 5.42
N GLY A 218 -9.40 37.19 5.65
CA GLY A 218 -8.30 38.07 6.07
C GLY A 218 -7.69 39.00 5.02
N HIS A 219 -8.24 39.13 3.81
CA HIS A 219 -7.67 40.04 2.79
C HIS A 219 -8.24 41.47 2.86
N LYS A 220 -7.38 42.45 3.13
CA LYS A 220 -7.63 43.87 2.82
C LYS A 220 -7.41 44.08 1.32
N LYS A 221 -8.37 44.73 0.64
CA LYS A 221 -8.23 45.16 -0.78
C LYS A 221 -6.98 46.03 -0.94
N VAL A 222 -5.90 45.45 -1.48
CA VAL A 222 -4.72 46.23 -1.90
C VAL A 222 -5.03 46.84 -3.26
N ALA A 223 -5.36 48.13 -3.24
CA ALA A 223 -5.68 48.96 -4.40
C ALA A 223 -4.39 49.35 -5.17
N ASN A 224 -3.76 48.37 -5.83
CA ASN A 224 -2.87 48.48 -7.00
C ASN A 224 -1.98 47.23 -7.08
N THR A 225 -2.57 46.09 -7.40
CA THR A 225 -1.81 44.86 -7.65
C THR A 225 -1.32 44.84 -9.11
N HIS A 226 0.00 44.84 -9.30
CA HIS A 226 0.65 44.68 -10.60
C HIS A 226 0.13 43.43 -11.34
N LEU A 227 0.00 43.50 -12.67
CA LEU A 227 -0.50 42.43 -13.55
C LEU A 227 0.11 41.04 -13.25
N GLY A 228 1.42 41.00 -12.94
CA GLY A 228 2.09 39.74 -12.61
C GLY A 228 1.66 39.12 -11.28
N SER A 229 1.29 39.93 -10.28
CA SER A 229 0.78 39.40 -9.02
C SER A 229 -0.59 38.75 -9.22
N LYS A 230 -1.45 39.32 -10.07
CA LYS A 230 -2.74 38.72 -10.41
C LYS A 230 -2.57 37.41 -11.19
N LEU A 231 -1.62 37.36 -12.13
CA LEU A 231 -1.32 36.13 -12.89
C LEU A 231 -0.82 35.00 -11.97
N VAL A 232 0.10 35.31 -11.06
CA VAL A 232 0.64 34.31 -10.12
C VAL A 232 -0.46 33.77 -9.21
N LYS A 233 -1.35 34.64 -8.72
CA LYS A 233 -2.52 34.22 -7.93
C LYS A 233 -3.46 33.30 -8.71
N LEU A 234 -3.76 33.63 -9.97
CA LEU A 234 -4.59 32.79 -10.83
C LEU A 234 -3.96 31.40 -11.01
N ILE A 235 -2.65 31.34 -11.26
CA ILE A 235 -1.92 30.08 -11.40
C ILE A 235 -1.99 29.27 -10.12
N ASP A 236 -1.77 29.89 -8.95
CA ASP A 236 -1.86 29.20 -7.65
C ASP A 236 -3.22 28.53 -7.44
N GLN A 237 -4.30 29.24 -7.78
CA GLN A 237 -5.65 28.74 -7.56
C GLN A 237 -6.02 27.60 -8.52
N VAL A 238 -5.62 27.71 -9.79
CA VAL A 238 -5.76 26.60 -10.74
C VAL A 238 -4.95 25.38 -10.27
N VAL A 239 -3.71 25.59 -9.83
CA VAL A 239 -2.86 24.52 -9.31
C VAL A 239 -3.50 23.85 -8.09
N PHE A 240 -4.05 24.63 -7.16
CA PHE A 240 -4.75 24.09 -5.99
C PHE A 240 -5.94 23.21 -6.39
N VAL A 241 -6.82 23.68 -7.27
CA VAL A 241 -7.99 22.91 -7.75
C VAL A 241 -7.55 21.61 -8.44
N VAL A 242 -6.53 21.66 -9.30
CA VAL A 242 -5.99 20.46 -9.95
C VAL A 242 -5.45 19.47 -8.92
N HIS A 243 -4.74 19.93 -7.89
CA HIS A 243 -4.23 19.06 -6.83
C HIS A 243 -5.34 18.41 -6.02
N VAL A 244 -6.39 19.15 -5.66
CA VAL A 244 -7.57 18.59 -4.99
C VAL A 244 -8.21 17.48 -5.84
N ILE A 245 -8.40 17.72 -7.14
CA ILE A 245 -8.96 16.72 -8.05
C ILE A 245 -8.06 15.48 -8.13
N VAL A 246 -6.75 15.66 -8.29
CA VAL A 246 -5.80 14.54 -8.35
C VAL A 246 -5.81 13.74 -7.05
N TYR A 247 -5.77 14.40 -5.88
CA TYR A 247 -5.83 13.71 -4.60
C TYR A 247 -7.17 13.00 -4.39
N LEU A 248 -8.29 13.56 -4.85
CA LEU A 248 -9.59 12.92 -4.77
C LEU A 248 -9.66 11.68 -5.66
N VAL A 249 -9.16 11.77 -6.89
CA VAL A 249 -9.05 10.61 -7.81
C VAL A 249 -8.14 9.54 -7.21
N LEU A 250 -6.99 9.91 -6.67
CA LEU A 250 -6.07 8.99 -5.98
C LEU A 250 -6.75 8.35 -4.76
N PHE A 251 -7.49 9.11 -3.96
CA PHE A 251 -8.22 8.58 -2.81
C PHE A 251 -9.28 7.56 -3.24
N VAL A 252 -10.05 7.85 -4.28
CA VAL A 252 -11.10 6.95 -4.81
C VAL A 252 -10.51 5.70 -5.47
N THR A 253 -9.37 5.81 -6.15
CA THR A 253 -8.73 4.68 -6.86
C THR A 253 -7.85 3.83 -5.96
N CYS A 254 -7.14 4.43 -4.99
CA CYS A 254 -6.20 3.73 -4.11
C CYS A 254 -6.85 3.17 -2.84
N ILE A 255 -8.03 3.62 -2.43
CA ILE A 255 -8.77 2.98 -1.34
C ILE A 255 -9.70 1.94 -1.97
N PRO A 256 -9.33 0.64 -1.95
CA PRO A 256 -10.28 -0.39 -2.32
C PRO A 256 -11.40 -0.41 -1.27
N MET A 257 -12.47 0.33 -1.53
CA MET A 257 -13.73 0.27 -0.77
C MET A 257 -14.45 -1.09 -0.91
N ARG A 258 -13.81 -2.10 -1.53
CA ARG A 258 -14.32 -3.46 -1.62
C ARG A 258 -14.04 -4.20 -0.32
N TYR A 259 -14.82 -3.87 0.70
CA TYR A 259 -15.02 -4.73 1.86
C TYR A 259 -15.89 -5.91 1.40
N GLU A 260 -15.27 -6.96 0.86
CA GLU A 260 -15.97 -8.25 0.74
C GLU A 260 -16.18 -8.78 2.16
N ASN A 261 -17.44 -9.06 2.50
CA ASN A 261 -17.84 -9.61 3.78
C ASN A 261 -16.87 -10.73 4.19
N PRO A 262 -16.30 -10.69 5.42
CA PRO A 262 -15.45 -11.76 5.87
C PRO A 262 -16.23 -13.06 5.75
N VAL A 263 -15.73 -13.95 4.89
CA VAL A 263 -16.27 -15.30 4.72
C VAL A 263 -16.49 -15.89 6.11
N LYS A 264 -17.64 -16.54 6.33
CA LYS A 264 -18.17 -17.11 7.59
C LYS A 264 -17.24 -18.09 8.35
N ASN A 265 -15.97 -18.20 7.96
CA ASN A 265 -14.93 -19.01 8.58
C ASN A 265 -14.01 -18.20 9.51
N ALA A 266 -14.37 -16.95 9.85
CA ALA A 266 -13.64 -16.05 10.74
C ALA A 266 -13.55 -16.51 12.22
N SER A 267 -13.94 -17.74 12.56
CA SER A 267 -13.91 -18.25 13.93
C SER A 267 -12.49 -18.47 14.49
N ILE A 268 -11.44 -18.32 13.66
CA ILE A 268 -10.04 -18.51 14.09
C ILE A 268 -9.35 -17.16 14.37
N CYS A 269 -9.90 -16.04 13.89
CA CYS A 269 -9.26 -14.71 14.01
C CYS A 269 -9.93 -13.77 15.02
N ALA A 270 -11.03 -14.20 15.64
CA ALA A 270 -11.73 -13.43 16.68
C ALA A 270 -11.25 -13.86 18.08
N SER A 271 -10.13 -13.31 18.52
CA SER A 271 -9.72 -13.29 19.93
C SER A 271 -8.71 -12.19 20.20
#